data_AF-A0A4Y7IMN1-F1
#
_entry.id   AF-A0A4Y7IMN1-F1
#
_cell.length_a   1.000
_cell.length_b   1.000
_cell.length_c   1.000
_cell.angle_alpha   90.00
_cell.angle_beta   90.00
_cell.angle_gamma   90.00
#
_symmetry.space_group_name_H-M   'P 1'
#
loop_
_entity.id
_entity.type
_entity.pdbx_description
1 polymer ?
#
loop_
_entity_poly.entity_id
_entity_poly.type
_entity_poly.pdbx_seq_one_letter_code
_entity_poly.pdbx_strand_id
1 'polypeptide(L)'
;MWLAKLKSNQVTDIYNCRLLRLDACCVEDVDWDNLLEHRSGYISLKRWRQMVNHIGIHGLQSFADQVEVLSKRYCPELLEVREALDSRPVVD
;
A
#
# COMPACT_ATOMS: atom_id res chain seq x y z
N MET A 1 -16.59 13.30 -9.89
CA MET A 1 -15.99 14.29 -8.95
C MET A 1 -15.13 13.66 -7.84
N TRP A 2 -15.37 12.41 -7.41
CA TRP A 2 -14.58 11.74 -6.36
C TRP A 2 -13.20 11.21 -6.81
N LEU A 3 -13.07 10.80 -8.08
CA LEU A 3 -11.82 10.24 -8.64
C LEU A 3 -10.64 11.26 -8.70
N ALA A 4 -10.94 12.56 -8.83
CA ALA A 4 -9.91 13.60 -8.92
C ALA A 4 -9.24 13.90 -7.56
N LYS A 5 -9.92 13.65 -6.44
CA LYS A 5 -9.37 13.91 -5.09
C LYS A 5 -8.39 12.81 -4.64
N LEU A 6 -8.56 11.59 -5.15
CA LEU A 6 -7.69 10.43 -4.87
C LEU A 6 -6.46 10.39 -5.78
N LYS A 7 -6.61 10.77 -7.07
CA LYS A 7 -5.47 10.82 -8.02
C LYS A 7 -4.51 12.02 -7.79
N SER A 8 -4.91 13.03 -7.02
CA SER A 8 -4.17 14.28 -6.86
C SER A 8 -3.48 14.44 -5.50
N ASN A 9 -3.33 13.36 -4.74
CA ASN A 9 -2.67 13.42 -3.44
C ASN A 9 -1.39 12.58 -3.53
N GLN A 10 -0.25 13.20 -3.90
CA GLN A 10 1.10 12.57 -3.85
C GLN A 10 1.33 11.78 -2.56
N VAL A 11 0.68 12.22 -1.49
CA VAL A 11 0.66 11.60 -0.18
C VAL A 11 0.09 10.17 -0.24
N THR A 12 -1.02 9.87 -0.92
CA THR A 12 -1.58 8.51 -1.04
C THR A 12 -0.73 7.55 -1.84
N ASP A 13 0.02 8.03 -2.83
CA ASP A 13 0.90 7.20 -3.64
C ASP A 13 2.04 6.67 -2.75
N ILE A 14 2.64 7.55 -1.94
CA ILE A 14 3.71 7.19 -0.98
C ILE A 14 3.28 6.10 0.03
N TYR A 15 2.02 6.08 0.53
CA TYR A 15 1.57 5.04 1.50
C TYR A 15 1.64 3.65 0.90
N ASN A 16 1.11 3.47 -0.33
CA ASN A 16 1.09 2.16 -0.96
C ASN A 16 2.50 1.72 -1.34
N CYS A 17 3.34 2.68 -1.77
CA CYS A 17 4.71 2.39 -2.15
C CYS A 17 5.60 1.94 -0.98
N ARG A 18 5.26 2.31 0.27
CA ARG A 18 6.00 1.87 1.48
C ARG A 18 5.42 0.63 2.16
N LEU A 19 4.17 0.27 1.86
CA LEU A 19 3.56 -1.01 2.29
C LEU A 19 4.03 -2.18 1.42
N LEU A 20 4.18 -1.98 0.11
CA LEU A 20 5.17 -2.73 -0.68
C LEU A 20 6.54 -2.47 -0.04
N ARG A 21 7.62 -3.23 -0.17
CA ARG A 21 8.89 -3.01 0.60
C ARG A 21 8.83 -3.36 2.10
N LEU A 22 7.70 -3.32 2.80
CA LEU A 22 7.61 -3.88 4.16
C LEU A 22 7.40 -5.39 4.10
N ASP A 23 8.03 -6.10 5.04
CA ASP A 23 7.83 -7.54 5.27
C ASP A 23 6.70 -7.75 6.28
N ALA A 24 5.53 -7.17 5.97
CA ALA A 24 4.34 -7.29 6.80
C ALA A 24 3.40 -8.34 6.19
N CYS A 25 2.98 -9.32 6.98
CA CYS A 25 2.09 -10.39 6.54
C CYS A 25 0.60 -10.03 6.68
N CYS A 26 0.28 -9.09 7.57
CA CYS A 26 -1.08 -8.62 7.82
C CYS A 26 -1.11 -7.14 8.25
N VAL A 27 -2.32 -6.58 8.41
CA VAL A 27 -2.53 -5.18 8.80
C VAL A 27 -1.95 -4.88 10.18
N GLU A 28 -1.96 -5.87 11.07
CA GLU A 28 -1.50 -5.77 12.45
C GLU A 28 0.03 -5.76 12.55
N ASP A 29 0.73 -6.40 11.61
CA ASP A 29 2.21 -6.45 11.57
C ASP A 29 2.83 -5.17 11.02
N VAL A 30 2.03 -4.29 10.42
CA VAL A 30 2.51 -3.01 9.90
C VAL A 30 2.74 -2.06 11.08
N ASP A 31 3.98 -1.58 11.22
CA ASP A 31 4.30 -0.45 12.08
C ASP A 31 3.76 0.85 11.47
N TRP A 32 2.49 1.13 11.74
CA TRP A 32 1.79 2.29 11.19
C TRP A 32 2.37 3.62 11.68
N ASP A 33 2.92 3.66 12.89
CA ASP A 33 3.49 4.87 13.50
C ASP A 33 4.84 5.23 12.87
N ASN A 34 5.63 4.25 12.47
CA ASN A 34 6.89 4.47 11.74
C ASN A 34 6.74 4.33 10.21
N LEU A 35 5.52 4.14 9.72
CA LEU A 35 5.27 4.06 8.28
C LEU A 35 5.66 5.37 7.60
N LEU A 36 5.41 6.54 8.20
CA LEU A 36 5.89 7.83 7.66
C LEU A 36 6.29 8.80 8.76
N GLU A 37 7.47 9.40 8.58
CA GLU A 37 8.15 10.26 9.57
C GLU A 37 7.30 11.42 10.12
N HIS A 38 6.26 11.85 9.39
CA HIS A 38 5.42 12.99 9.74
C HIS A 38 3.92 12.66 9.81
N ARG A 39 3.54 11.40 9.97
CA ARG A 39 2.13 11.02 10.18
C ARG A 39 1.99 9.94 11.24
N SER A 40 1.06 10.14 12.17
CA SER A 40 0.71 9.12 13.16
C SER A 40 0.09 7.87 12.53
N GLY A 41 0.35 6.72 13.17
CA GLY A 41 -0.16 5.43 12.74
C GLY A 41 -1.67 5.35 12.71
N TYR A 42 -2.35 6.02 13.64
CA TYR A 42 -3.81 6.13 13.61
C TYR A 42 -4.34 6.72 12.29
N ILE A 43 -3.72 7.79 11.79
CA ILE A 43 -4.15 8.43 10.54
C ILE A 43 -3.77 7.55 9.34
N SER A 44 -2.61 6.90 9.39
CA SER A 44 -2.15 5.96 8.35
C SER A 44 -3.09 4.76 8.21
N LEU A 45 -3.42 4.08 9.32
CA LEU A 45 -4.35 2.95 9.35
C LEU A 45 -5.77 3.36 8.94
N LYS A 46 -6.24 4.53 9.37
CA LYS A 46 -7.54 5.06 8.93
C LYS A 46 -7.59 5.25 7.42
N ARG A 47 -6.49 5.73 6.80
CA ARG A 47 -6.42 5.85 5.34
C ARG A 47 -6.35 4.49 4.65
N TRP A 48 -5.53 3.57 5.13
CA TRP A 48 -5.50 2.20 4.62
C TRP A 48 -6.91 1.59 4.54
N ARG A 49 -7.66 1.61 5.65
CA ARG A 49 -9.05 1.08 5.70
C ARG A 49 -9.98 1.74 4.67
N GLN A 50 -9.82 3.03 4.42
CA GLN A 50 -10.62 3.74 3.41
C GLN A 50 -10.25 3.35 1.98
N MET A 51 -8.97 3.05 1.73
CA MET A 51 -8.49 2.57 0.43
C MET A 51 -8.97 1.14 0.17
N VAL A 52 -8.88 0.26 1.16
CA VAL A 52 -9.42 -1.11 1.12
C VAL A 52 -10.94 -1.09 0.85
N ASN A 53 -11.69 -0.21 1.52
CA ASN A 53 -13.12 -0.04 1.21
C ASN A 53 -13.38 0.44 -0.22
N HIS A 54 -12.46 1.22 -0.81
CA HIS A 54 -12.60 1.77 -2.17
C HIS A 54 -12.28 0.78 -3.30
N ILE A 55 -11.62 -0.34 -2.99
CA ILE A 55 -11.37 -1.41 -3.97
C ILE A 55 -12.50 -2.45 -4.01
N GLY A 56 -13.56 -2.26 -3.21
CA GLY A 56 -14.79 -3.04 -3.29
C GLY A 56 -14.59 -4.49 -2.86
N ILE A 57 -14.96 -5.45 -3.71
CA ILE A 57 -14.85 -6.89 -3.43
C ILE A 57 -13.41 -7.31 -3.11
N HIS A 58 -12.42 -6.61 -3.68
CA HIS A 58 -11.01 -6.85 -3.43
C HIS A 58 -10.60 -6.51 -1.99
N GLY A 59 -11.37 -5.67 -1.30
CA GLY A 59 -11.16 -5.37 0.12
C GLY A 59 -11.48 -6.52 1.06
N LEU A 60 -12.10 -7.60 0.56
CA LEU A 60 -12.37 -8.83 1.30
C LEU A 60 -11.27 -9.90 1.08
N GLN A 61 -10.31 -9.64 0.19
CA GLN A 61 -9.21 -10.56 -0.09
C GLN A 61 -8.12 -10.48 0.97
N SER A 62 -7.06 -11.27 0.83
CA SER A 62 -5.93 -11.26 1.77
C SER A 62 -5.24 -9.90 1.81
N PHE A 63 -4.46 -9.63 2.87
CA PHE A 63 -3.67 -8.39 2.96
C PHE A 63 -2.75 -8.22 1.75
N ALA A 64 -2.08 -9.29 1.32
CA ALA A 64 -1.21 -9.29 0.14
C ALA A 64 -1.98 -8.91 -1.13
N ASP A 65 -3.15 -9.51 -1.37
CA ASP A 65 -3.99 -9.19 -2.53
C ASP A 65 -4.47 -7.73 -2.50
N GLN A 66 -4.85 -7.23 -1.33
CA GLN A 66 -5.25 -5.84 -1.14
C GLN A 66 -4.09 -4.89 -1.48
N VAL A 67 -2.88 -5.17 -0.99
CA VAL A 67 -1.67 -4.40 -1.31
C VAL A 67 -1.39 -4.45 -2.81
N GLU A 68 -1.51 -5.61 -3.45
CA GLU A 68 -1.28 -5.77 -4.88
C GLU A 68 -2.27 -4.92 -5.70
N VAL A 69 -3.57 -5.02 -5.42
CA VAL A 69 -4.62 -4.24 -6.11
C VAL A 69 -4.40 -2.73 -5.92
N LEU A 70 -4.05 -2.31 -4.71
CA LEU A 70 -3.76 -0.91 -4.42
C LEU A 70 -2.46 -0.43 -5.09
N SER A 71 -1.43 -1.28 -5.18
CA SER A 71 -0.18 -0.96 -5.86
C SER A 71 -0.39 -0.70 -7.35
N LYS A 72 -1.13 -1.58 -8.04
CA LYS A 72 -1.49 -1.44 -9.45
C LYS A 72 -2.30 -0.16 -9.70
N ARG A 73 -3.12 0.26 -8.74
CA ARG A 73 -4.03 1.39 -8.88
C ARG A 73 -3.41 2.75 -8.57
N TYR A 74 -2.48 2.81 -7.62
CA TYR A 74 -1.96 4.07 -7.08
C TYR A 74 -0.43 4.21 -7.16
N CYS A 75 0.32 3.14 -7.43
CA CYS A 75 1.78 3.19 -7.51
C CYS A 75 2.32 2.28 -8.65
N PRO A 76 1.86 2.46 -9.91
CA PRO A 76 2.20 1.56 -11.02
C PRO A 76 3.71 1.53 -11.35
N GLU A 77 4.42 2.65 -11.21
CA GLU A 77 5.88 2.75 -11.45
C GLU A 77 6.72 1.90 -10.46
N LEU A 78 6.14 1.53 -9.32
CA LEU A 78 6.82 0.78 -8.26
C LEU A 78 6.45 -0.71 -8.29
N LEU A 79 5.45 -1.08 -9.10
CA LEU A 79 5.19 -2.47 -9.48
C LEU A 79 6.43 -3.06 -10.18
N GLU A 80 7.04 -2.30 -11.10
CA GLU A 80 8.29 -2.68 -11.76
C GLU A 80 9.44 -2.89 -10.76
N VAL A 81 9.52 -2.05 -9.72
CA VAL A 81 10.53 -2.18 -8.64
C VAL A 81 10.27 -3.43 -7.78
N ARG A 82 9.01 -3.77 -7.51
CA ARG A 82 8.63 -4.99 -6.79
C ARG A 82 8.92 -6.24 -7.61
N GLU A 83 8.53 -6.26 -8.89
CA GLU A 83 8.87 -7.36 -9.80
C GLU A 83 10.38 -7.54 -9.88
N ALA A 84 11.16 -6.44 -9.93
CA ALA A 84 12.62 -6.47 -9.89
C ALA A 84 13.22 -6.89 -8.54
N LEU A 85 12.49 -6.77 -7.43
CA LEU A 85 12.88 -7.26 -6.10
C LEU A 85 12.55 -8.74 -5.94
N ASP A 86 11.36 -9.16 -6.35
CA ASP A 86 10.88 -10.55 -6.27
C ASP A 86 11.62 -11.46 -7.25
N SER A 87 12.12 -10.91 -8.36
CA SER A 87 13.00 -11.63 -9.29
C SER A 87 14.48 -11.65 -8.87
N ARG A 88 14.84 -11.06 -7.71
CA ARG A 88 16.19 -11.22 -7.18
C ARG A 88 16.37 -12.68 -6.74
N PRO A 89 17.49 -13.32 -7.12
CA PRO A 89 17.79 -14.66 -6.63
C PRO A 89 17.87 -14.62 -5.11
N VAL A 90 17.18 -15.56 -4.45
CA VAL A 90 17.38 -15.84 -3.03
C VAL A 90 18.85 -16.23 -2.90
N VAL A 91 19.64 -15.36 -2.26
CA VAL A 91 21.04 -15.66 -1.99
C VAL A 91 21.04 -16.65 -0.83
N ASP A 92 21.37 -17.90 -1.13
CA ASP A 92 21.60 -19.00 -0.16
C ASP A 92 22.70 -18.65 0.85
#